data_AF-A0A0F8AF61-F1
#
_entry.id   AF-A0A0F8AF61-F1
#
_cell.length_a   1.000
_cell.length_b   1.000
_cell.length_c   1.000
_cell.angle_alpha   90.00
_cell.angle_beta   90.00
_cell.angle_gamma   90.00
#
_symmetry.space_group_name_H-M   'P 1'
#
loop_
_entity.id
_entity.type
_entity.pdbx_description
1 polymer ?
#
loop_
_entity_poly.entity_id
_entity_poly.type
_entity_poly.pdbx_seq_one_letter_code
_entity_poly.pdbx_strand_id
1 'polypeptide(L)'
;MDTMNSPMNTTEPAAASASGCESPIETDVQKQLRLFVTVLTVRLLHKCNTLQSRTKEQWAAHMKTLVSQTMEGLTVTGNFSADGKDIKKVCKAVQKDLQKRYGSKGLVQTVILLEDAAVDADIAQCLQTHTRAFIAEQGKERSSSCWWLVFETILRTIALLGTLALLLLLI
;
A
#
# COMPACT_ATOMS: atom_id res chain seq x y z
N MET A 1 -57.72 -29.59 -49.68
CA MET A 1 -58.07 -28.17 -49.61
C MET A 1 -58.08 -27.80 -48.14
N ASP A 2 -57.11 -27.14 -47.54
CA ASP A 2 -55.85 -26.59 -48.01
C ASP A 2 -54.85 -26.58 -46.86
N THR A 3 -53.61 -26.86 -47.26
CA THR A 3 -52.33 -26.63 -46.61
C THR A 3 -52.19 -25.24 -45.99
N MET A 4 -51.54 -25.13 -44.83
CA MET A 4 -50.41 -24.21 -44.66
C MET A 4 -49.58 -24.56 -43.43
N ASN A 5 -48.40 -25.14 -43.71
CA ASN A 5 -47.27 -25.23 -42.81
C ASN A 5 -46.64 -23.84 -42.66
N SER A 6 -46.31 -23.43 -41.43
CA SER A 6 -45.33 -22.36 -41.18
C SER A 6 -44.01 -22.96 -40.72
N PRO A 7 -42.88 -22.70 -41.41
CA PRO A 7 -41.55 -22.93 -40.89
C PRO A 7 -41.04 -21.64 -40.22
N MET A 8 -40.69 -21.68 -38.94
CA MET A 8 -39.98 -20.57 -38.31
C MET A 8 -38.54 -20.99 -37.98
N ASN A 9 -37.72 -20.74 -39.00
CA ASN A 9 -36.27 -20.53 -39.05
C ASN A 9 -35.47 -20.66 -37.73
N THR A 10 -34.55 -21.64 -37.73
CA THR A 10 -33.34 -21.66 -36.90
C THR A 10 -32.33 -20.64 -37.42
N THR A 11 -31.98 -19.62 -36.63
CA THR A 11 -30.72 -18.88 -36.80
C THR A 11 -30.28 -18.33 -35.44
N GLU A 12 -29.43 -19.06 -34.73
CA GLU A 12 -28.30 -18.45 -34.03
C GLU A 12 -27.25 -18.09 -35.10
N PRO A 13 -26.56 -16.94 -35.01
CA PRO A 13 -25.41 -16.91 -34.11
C PRO A 13 -25.11 -15.56 -33.43
N ALA A 14 -24.47 -15.69 -32.26
CA ALA A 14 -23.31 -14.93 -31.78
C ALA A 14 -23.20 -13.43 -32.10
N ALA A 15 -23.31 -12.62 -31.04
CA ALA A 15 -22.42 -11.49 -30.86
C ALA A 15 -22.10 -11.32 -29.37
N ALA A 16 -20.96 -11.90 -29.01
CA ALA A 16 -20.10 -11.57 -27.88
C ALA A 16 -20.66 -10.55 -26.89
N SER A 17 -21.14 -11.04 -25.75
CA SER A 17 -20.96 -10.30 -24.51
C SER A 17 -19.45 -10.21 -24.27
N ALA A 18 -18.84 -9.14 -24.78
CA ALA A 18 -17.57 -8.66 -24.30
C ALA A 18 -17.79 -8.19 -22.86
N SER A 19 -17.85 -9.17 -21.94
CA SER A 19 -17.50 -8.96 -20.55
C SER A 19 -16.03 -8.60 -20.54
N GLY A 20 -15.74 -7.33 -20.86
CA GLY A 20 -14.49 -6.70 -20.53
C GLY A 20 -14.38 -6.76 -19.03
N CYS A 21 -13.78 -7.85 -18.54
CA CYS A 21 -13.07 -7.81 -17.29
C CYS A 21 -11.92 -6.82 -17.53
N GLU A 22 -12.22 -5.52 -17.48
CA GLU A 22 -11.22 -4.49 -17.24
C GLU A 22 -10.68 -4.81 -15.86
N SER A 23 -9.67 -5.69 -15.81
CA SER A 23 -8.77 -5.74 -14.69
C SER A 23 -8.33 -4.30 -14.46
N PRO A 24 -8.52 -3.72 -13.26
CA PRO A 24 -8.07 -2.35 -13.00
C PRO A 24 -6.62 -2.26 -13.44
N ILE A 25 -6.32 -1.33 -14.36
CA ILE A 25 -4.94 -1.11 -14.79
C ILE A 25 -4.16 -0.73 -13.54
N GLU A 26 -3.42 -1.69 -13.01
CA GLU A 26 -2.67 -1.54 -11.78
C GLU A 26 -1.59 -0.48 -12.03
N THR A 27 -1.74 0.68 -11.39
CA THR A 27 -0.80 1.80 -11.58
C THR A 27 0.59 1.43 -11.08
N ASP A 28 1.64 2.03 -11.61
CA ASP A 28 3.02 1.78 -11.16
C ASP A 28 3.18 2.00 -9.64
N VAL A 29 2.50 3.03 -9.13
CA VAL A 29 2.40 3.35 -7.70
C VAL A 29 1.78 2.21 -6.90
N GLN A 30 0.70 1.60 -7.41
CA GLN A 30 0.03 0.48 -6.75
C GLN A 30 0.92 -0.78 -6.76
N LYS A 31 1.68 -1.01 -7.83
CA LYS A 31 2.67 -2.10 -7.89
C LYS A 31 3.78 -1.91 -6.87
N GLN A 32 4.31 -0.68 -6.73
CA GLN A 32 5.32 -0.36 -5.72
C GLN A 32 4.77 -0.51 -4.30
N LEU A 33 3.53 -0.10 -4.05
CA LEU A 33 2.87 -0.30 -2.76
C LEU A 33 2.70 -1.79 -2.45
N ARG A 34 2.26 -2.59 -3.42
CA ARG A 34 2.13 -4.05 -3.28
C ARG A 34 3.48 -4.69 -2.98
N LEU A 35 4.55 -4.28 -3.66
CA LEU A 35 5.90 -4.75 -3.39
C LEU A 35 6.33 -4.39 -1.98
N PHE A 36 6.09 -3.14 -1.55
CA PHE A 36 6.39 -2.69 -0.20
C PHE A 36 5.66 -3.53 0.86
N VAL A 37 4.34 -3.72 0.71
CA VAL A 37 3.54 -4.56 1.61
C VAL A 37 4.06 -5.99 1.62
N THR A 38 4.39 -6.56 0.46
CA THR A 38 4.94 -7.93 0.36
C THR A 38 6.24 -8.05 1.15
N VAL A 39 7.19 -7.14 0.94
CA VAL A 39 8.48 -7.16 1.66
C VAL A 39 8.28 -6.91 3.15
N LEU A 40 7.37 -6.01 3.52
CA LEU A 40 7.00 -5.73 4.90
C LEU A 40 6.47 -6.98 5.61
N THR A 41 5.54 -7.68 4.98
CA THR A 41 4.93 -8.90 5.50
C THR A 41 5.96 -10.02 5.65
N VAL A 42 6.79 -10.28 4.62
CA VAL A 42 7.87 -11.27 4.70
C VAL A 42 8.81 -10.95 5.87
N ARG A 43 9.22 -9.67 6.00
CA ARG A 43 10.14 -9.23 7.05
C ARG A 43 9.54 -9.34 8.45
N LEU A 44 8.25 -9.05 8.59
CA LEU A 44 7.52 -9.20 9.84
C LEU A 44 7.46 -10.66 10.26
N LEU A 45 7.01 -11.54 9.37
CA LEU A 45 6.86 -12.96 9.68
C LEU A 45 8.23 -13.62 9.95
N HIS A 46 9.27 -13.26 9.18
CA HIS A 46 10.65 -13.65 9.49
C HIS A 46 11.06 -13.23 10.90
N LYS A 47 10.75 -11.99 11.31
CA LYS A 47 11.05 -11.50 12.65
C LYS A 47 10.28 -12.24 13.74
N CYS A 48 9.06 -12.69 13.44
CA CYS A 48 8.26 -13.51 14.34
C CYS A 48 8.67 -15.00 14.33
N ASN A 49 9.74 -15.40 13.63
CA ASN A 49 10.24 -16.78 13.55
C ASN A 49 9.20 -17.80 13.01
N THR A 50 8.23 -17.36 12.20
CA THR A 50 7.16 -18.24 11.71
C THR A 50 7.53 -18.99 10.41
N LEU A 51 8.73 -18.76 9.89
CA LEU A 51 9.23 -19.34 8.63
C LEU A 51 9.64 -20.81 8.72
N GLN A 52 9.98 -21.32 9.91
CA GLN A 52 10.58 -22.66 10.05
C GLN A 52 9.56 -23.80 10.17
N SER A 53 8.28 -23.49 10.36
CA SER A 53 7.26 -24.46 10.75
C SER A 53 6.20 -24.74 9.68
N ARG A 54 6.33 -24.20 8.46
CA ARG A 54 5.35 -24.39 7.36
C ARG A 54 6.01 -24.91 6.08
N THR A 55 5.22 -25.61 5.24
CA THR A 55 5.67 -25.95 3.89
C THR A 55 5.70 -24.70 3.00
N LYS A 56 6.43 -24.77 1.88
CA LYS A 56 6.54 -23.65 0.94
C LYS A 56 5.18 -23.25 0.37
N GLU A 57 4.29 -24.22 0.11
CA GLU A 57 2.95 -23.95 -0.45
C GLU A 57 2.05 -23.24 0.57
N GLN A 58 2.01 -23.71 1.81
CA GLN A 58 1.23 -23.10 2.90
C GLN A 58 1.71 -21.66 3.15
N TRP A 59 3.02 -21.45 3.14
CA TRP A 59 3.61 -20.13 3.27
C TRP A 59 3.19 -19.20 2.14
N ALA A 60 3.27 -19.67 0.90
CA ALA A 60 2.89 -18.88 -0.27
C ALA A 60 1.40 -18.51 -0.26
N ALA A 61 0.52 -19.44 0.12
CA ALA A 61 -0.90 -19.20 0.25
C ALA A 61 -1.22 -18.16 1.34
N HIS A 62 -0.65 -18.34 2.54
CA HIS A 62 -0.84 -17.42 3.66
C HIS A 62 -0.29 -16.01 3.35
N MET A 63 0.90 -15.92 2.76
CA MET A 63 1.47 -14.66 2.28
C MET A 63 0.55 -13.97 1.27
N LYS A 64 0.01 -14.71 0.30
CA LYS A 64 -0.90 -14.16 -0.71
C LYS A 64 -2.17 -13.60 -0.06
N THR A 65 -2.77 -14.34 0.87
CA THR A 65 -3.97 -13.89 1.60
C THR A 65 -3.67 -12.64 2.42
N LEU A 66 -2.62 -12.67 3.23
CA LEU A 66 -2.28 -11.58 4.14
C LEU A 66 -1.91 -10.31 3.38
N VAL A 67 -1.17 -10.41 2.28
CA VAL A 67 -0.87 -9.26 1.41
C VAL A 67 -2.14 -8.74 0.74
N SER A 68 -3.03 -9.62 0.26
CA SER A 68 -4.28 -9.20 -0.38
C SER A 68 -5.18 -8.44 0.60
N GLN A 69 -5.40 -9.00 1.79
CA GLN A 69 -6.13 -8.35 2.87
C GLN A 69 -5.48 -7.04 3.30
N THR A 70 -4.15 -6.99 3.38
CA THR A 70 -3.45 -5.74 3.72
C THR A 70 -3.64 -4.68 2.64
N MET A 71 -3.66 -5.07 1.37
CA MET A 71 -3.90 -4.15 0.25
C MET A 71 -5.35 -3.65 0.19
N GLU A 72 -6.31 -4.40 0.72
CA GLU A 72 -7.71 -3.98 0.82
C GLU A 72 -7.84 -2.72 1.69
N GLY A 73 -8.12 -1.59 1.07
CA GLY A 73 -8.22 -0.29 1.75
C GLY A 73 -6.90 0.46 1.89
N LEU A 74 -5.83 0.05 1.23
CA LEU A 74 -4.66 0.90 1.00
C LEU A 74 -4.81 1.62 -0.33
N THR A 75 -4.98 2.93 -0.27
CA THR A 75 -4.98 3.82 -1.43
C THR A 75 -3.80 4.78 -1.31
N VAL A 76 -3.01 4.89 -2.37
CA VAL A 76 -1.97 5.93 -2.47
C VAL A 76 -2.37 6.89 -3.57
N THR A 77 -2.39 8.17 -3.22
CA THR A 77 -2.60 9.26 -4.18
C THR A 77 -1.25 9.96 -4.38
N GLY A 78 -0.70 9.87 -5.58
CA GLY A 78 0.59 10.48 -5.94
C GLY A 78 1.78 9.51 -5.90
N ASN A 79 3.00 10.04 -5.86
CA ASN A 79 4.21 9.24 -6.01
C ASN A 79 4.49 8.43 -4.72
N PHE A 80 4.53 7.11 -4.79
CA PHE A 80 4.98 6.27 -3.68
C PHE A 80 6.46 5.95 -3.86
N SER A 81 7.25 6.02 -2.80
CA SER A 81 8.62 5.50 -2.84
C SER A 81 8.98 5.11 -1.42
N ALA A 82 9.52 3.91 -1.23
CA ALA A 82 9.91 3.44 0.08
C ALA A 82 11.27 2.78 -0.03
N ASP A 83 12.18 3.14 0.88
CA ASP A 83 13.49 2.52 0.94
C ASP A 83 13.55 1.37 1.97
N GLY A 84 14.69 0.70 2.04
CA GLY A 84 14.88 -0.41 2.99
C GLY A 84 14.84 0.01 4.47
N LYS A 85 15.08 1.28 4.79
CA LYS A 85 15.00 1.85 6.15
C LYS A 85 13.54 2.11 6.52
N ASP A 86 12.74 2.61 5.60
CA ASP A 86 11.29 2.81 5.77
C ASP A 86 10.58 1.50 6.09
N ILE A 87 10.85 0.47 5.28
CA ILE A 87 10.35 -0.89 5.52
C ILE A 87 10.74 -1.36 6.92
N LYS A 88 11.98 -1.09 7.36
CA LYS A 88 12.46 -1.47 8.69
C LYS A 88 11.75 -0.70 9.81
N LYS A 89 11.46 0.59 9.62
CA LYS A 89 10.73 1.45 10.57
C LYS A 89 9.29 0.95 10.74
N VAL A 90 8.57 0.78 9.63
CA VAL A 90 7.19 0.28 9.62
C VAL A 90 7.13 -1.13 10.22
N CYS A 91 8.03 -2.03 9.82
CA CYS A 91 8.09 -3.39 10.36
C CYS A 91 8.29 -3.41 11.89
N LYS A 92 9.16 -2.54 12.43
CA LYS A 92 9.35 -2.41 13.88
C LYS A 92 8.09 -1.91 14.59
N ALA A 93 7.38 -0.96 13.99
CA ALA A 93 6.15 -0.41 14.56
C ALA A 93 5.05 -1.48 14.62
N VAL A 94 4.84 -2.18 13.51
CA VAL A 94 3.90 -3.32 13.41
C VAL A 94 4.24 -4.41 14.43
N GLN A 95 5.52 -4.78 14.54
CA GLN A 95 5.95 -5.78 15.52
C GLN A 95 5.61 -5.34 16.96
N LYS A 96 5.83 -4.06 17.30
CA LYS A 96 5.51 -3.54 18.63
C LYS A 96 4.02 -3.55 18.91
N ASP A 97 3.19 -3.20 17.93
CA ASP A 97 1.73 -3.22 18.12
C ASP A 97 1.21 -4.65 18.28
N LEU A 98 1.69 -5.60 17.47
CA LEU A 98 1.37 -7.02 17.64
C LEU A 98 1.81 -7.57 19.00
N GLN A 99 2.99 -7.18 19.50
CA GLN A 99 3.42 -7.53 20.85
C GLN A 99 2.52 -6.90 21.92
N LYS A 100 2.01 -5.69 21.70
CA LYS A 100 1.06 -5.08 22.64
C LYS A 100 -0.27 -5.85 22.68
N ARG A 101 -0.73 -6.37 21.54
CA ARG A 101 -1.99 -7.12 21.42
C ARG A 101 -1.90 -8.55 21.95
N TYR A 102 -0.85 -9.27 21.55
CA TYR A 102 -0.71 -10.71 21.83
C TYR A 102 0.31 -11.02 22.91
N GLY A 103 1.01 -10.00 23.44
CA GLY A 103 2.00 -10.13 24.50
C GLY A 103 3.42 -10.36 23.98
N SER A 104 4.11 -11.36 24.53
CA SER A 104 5.52 -11.57 24.22
C SER A 104 5.74 -11.94 22.74
N LYS A 105 6.97 -11.78 22.26
CA LYS A 105 7.36 -12.20 20.90
C LYS A 105 7.04 -13.68 20.63
N GLY A 106 7.17 -14.54 21.64
CA GLY A 106 6.85 -15.97 21.52
C GLY A 106 5.35 -16.21 21.36
N LEU A 107 4.51 -15.45 22.07
CA LEU A 107 3.06 -15.54 21.91
C LEU A 107 2.60 -15.05 20.54
N VAL A 108 3.18 -13.96 20.03
CA VAL A 108 2.93 -13.50 18.66
C VAL A 108 3.27 -14.60 17.65
N GLN A 109 4.40 -15.30 17.83
CA GLN A 109 4.76 -16.45 16.98
C GLN A 109 3.71 -17.55 17.06
N THR A 110 3.33 -17.99 18.26
CA THR A 110 2.33 -19.05 18.44
C THR A 110 0.98 -18.70 17.83
N VAL A 111 0.54 -17.46 17.99
CA VAL A 111 -0.75 -16.98 17.47
C VAL A 111 -0.75 -16.93 15.94
N ILE A 112 0.35 -16.48 15.32
CA ILE A 112 0.50 -16.54 13.84
C ILE A 112 0.53 -17.99 13.33
N LEU A 113 1.06 -18.92 14.13
CA LEU A 113 1.10 -20.34 13.75
C LEU A 113 -0.26 -21.04 13.83
N LEU A 114 -1.23 -20.46 14.53
CA LEU A 114 -2.55 -21.05 14.70
C LEU A 114 -3.43 -20.97 13.42
N GLU A 115 -3.01 -20.18 12.41
CA GLU A 115 -3.73 -19.98 11.13
C GLU A 115 -5.20 -19.55 11.32
N ASP A 116 -5.47 -18.86 12.43
CA ASP A 116 -6.79 -18.34 12.72
C ASP A 116 -7.09 -17.12 11.82
N ALA A 117 -8.22 -17.15 11.11
CA ALA A 117 -8.58 -16.10 10.17
C ALA A 117 -8.77 -14.73 10.84
N ALA A 118 -9.18 -14.69 12.12
CA ALA A 118 -9.28 -13.45 12.87
C ALA A 118 -7.90 -12.89 13.22
N VAL A 119 -6.93 -13.76 13.51
CA VAL A 119 -5.53 -13.36 13.73
C VAL A 119 -4.93 -12.74 12.45
N ASP A 120 -5.16 -13.37 11.31
CA ASP A 120 -4.68 -12.88 10.01
C ASP A 120 -5.30 -11.53 9.65
N ALA A 121 -6.60 -11.36 9.92
CA ALA A 121 -7.28 -10.08 9.78
C ALA A 121 -6.69 -9.00 10.70
N ASP A 122 -6.38 -9.35 11.96
CA ASP A 122 -5.77 -8.43 12.92
C ASP A 122 -4.36 -8.00 12.50
N ILE A 123 -3.56 -8.93 11.96
CA ILE A 123 -2.23 -8.64 11.42
C ILE A 123 -2.34 -7.75 10.17
N ALA A 124 -3.28 -8.05 9.27
CA ALA A 124 -3.56 -7.22 8.10
C ALA A 124 -3.96 -5.80 8.52
N GLN A 125 -4.83 -5.66 9.52
CA GLN A 125 -5.24 -4.35 10.05
C GLN A 125 -4.06 -3.60 10.67
N CYS A 126 -3.19 -4.29 11.39
CA CYS A 126 -1.98 -3.70 11.97
C CYS A 126 -1.03 -3.20 10.86
N LEU A 127 -0.80 -4.01 9.83
CA LEU A 127 -0.01 -3.66 8.66
C LEU A 127 -0.62 -2.46 7.91
N GLN A 128 -1.93 -2.49 7.67
CA GLN A 128 -2.66 -1.38 7.05
C GLN A 128 -2.49 -0.08 7.84
N THR A 129 -2.68 -0.12 9.15
CA THR A 129 -2.62 1.06 10.01
C THR A 129 -1.25 1.75 9.91
N HIS A 130 -0.17 0.99 10.06
CA HIS A 130 1.18 1.55 9.97
C HIS A 130 1.60 1.92 8.55
N THR A 131 1.08 1.23 7.53
CA THR A 131 1.33 1.59 6.13
C THR A 131 0.60 2.87 5.74
N ARG A 132 -0.68 3.04 6.15
CA ARG A 132 -1.43 4.29 5.97
C ARG A 132 -0.76 5.46 6.67
N ALA A 133 -0.31 5.27 7.91
CA ALA A 133 0.41 6.30 8.65
C ALA A 133 1.69 6.73 7.91
N PHE A 134 2.45 5.76 7.38
CA PHE A 134 3.65 6.04 6.59
C PHE A 134 3.34 6.79 5.28
N ILE A 135 2.29 6.38 4.55
CA ILE A 135 1.84 7.08 3.34
C ILE A 135 1.45 8.53 3.66
N ALA A 136 0.73 8.74 4.77
CA ALA A 136 0.33 10.07 5.22
C ALA A 136 1.52 10.94 5.64
N GLU A 137 2.54 10.36 6.30
CA GLU A 137 3.80 11.06 6.61
C GLU A 137 4.53 11.51 5.34
N GLN A 138 4.62 10.65 4.32
CA GLN A 138 5.24 11.02 3.04
C GLN A 138 4.52 12.16 2.31
N GLY A 139 3.19 12.22 2.41
CA GLY A 139 2.42 13.34 1.87
C GLY A 139 2.73 14.67 2.56
N LYS A 140 3.00 14.63 3.87
CA LYS A 140 3.27 15.82 4.69
C LYS A 140 4.70 16.36 4.49
N GLU A 141 5.72 15.50 4.54
CA GLU A 141 7.12 15.94 4.41
C GLU A 141 7.41 16.62 3.06
N ARG A 142 6.73 16.19 2.00
CA ARG A 142 6.86 16.82 0.67
C ARG A 142 6.18 18.19 0.60
N SER A 143 5.05 18.36 1.27
CA SER A 143 4.36 19.65 1.35
C SER A 143 5.17 20.67 2.16
N SER A 144 5.72 20.26 3.31
CA SER A 144 6.50 21.14 4.18
C SER A 144 7.85 21.53 3.55
N SER A 145 8.52 20.59 2.88
CA SER A 145 9.81 20.89 2.21
C SER A 145 9.63 21.89 1.07
N CYS A 146 8.53 21.79 0.31
CA CYS A 146 8.21 22.76 -0.73
C CYS A 146 7.92 24.15 -0.13
N TRP A 147 7.13 24.21 0.94
CA TRP A 147 6.86 25.46 1.66
C TRP A 147 8.13 26.10 2.23
N TRP A 148 9.06 25.30 2.74
CA TRP A 148 10.33 25.80 3.26
C TRP A 148 11.21 26.42 2.16
N LEU A 149 11.28 25.79 0.99
CA LEU A 149 12.01 26.33 -0.17
C LEU A 149 11.39 27.65 -0.67
N VAL A 150 10.05 27.74 -0.70
CA VAL A 150 9.35 28.98 -1.05
C VAL A 150 9.64 30.07 -0.03
N PHE A 151 9.60 29.75 1.27
CA PHE A 151 9.92 30.69 2.35
C PHE A 151 11.37 31.17 2.28
N GLU A 152 12.33 30.26 2.07
CA GLU A 152 13.74 30.62 1.90
C GLU A 152 13.94 31.56 0.70
N THR A 153 13.26 31.28 -0.42
CA THR A 153 13.32 32.13 -1.62
C THR A 153 12.77 33.52 -1.34
N ILE A 154 11.63 33.64 -0.65
CA ILE A 154 11.04 34.92 -0.27
C ILE A 154 11.99 35.73 0.61
N LEU A 155 12.61 35.10 1.62
CA LEU A 155 13.56 35.78 2.50
C LEU A 155 14.78 36.31 1.73
N ARG A 156 15.32 35.52 0.78
CA ARG A 156 16.42 35.97 -0.09
C ARG A 156 16.01 37.17 -0.96
N THR A 157 14.80 37.14 -1.53
CA THR A 157 14.29 38.27 -2.33
C THR A 157 14.12 39.53 -1.50
N ILE A 158 13.57 39.43 -0.29
CA ILE A 158 13.42 40.59 0.62
C ILE A 158 14.80 41.16 0.99
N ALA A 159 15.78 40.30 1.27
CA ALA A 159 17.14 40.73 1.58
C ALA A 159 17.78 41.50 0.40
N LEU A 160 17.62 41.01 -0.83
CA LEU A 160 18.14 41.67 -2.04
C LEU A 160 17.44 43.01 -2.32
N LEU A 161 16.13 43.09 -2.11
CA LEU A 161 15.40 44.36 -2.24
C LEU A 161 15.81 45.36 -1.17
N GLY A 162 16.02 44.90 0.08
CA GLY A 162 16.51 45.74 1.17
C GLY A 162 17.91 46.29 0.91
N THR A 163 18.83 45.47 0.39
CA THR A 163 20.18 45.93 0.06
C THR A 163 20.19 46.90 -1.12
N LEU A 164 19.37 46.67 -2.16
CA LEU A 164 19.21 47.61 -3.27
C LEU A 164 18.62 48.95 -2.82
N ALA A 165 17.58 48.94 -1.97
CA ALA A 165 16.99 50.16 -1.44
C ALA A 165 17.99 50.96 -0.58
N LEU A 166 18.80 50.26 0.24
CA LEU A 166 19.85 50.90 1.03
C LEU A 166 20.93 51.54 0.14
N LEU A 167 21.36 50.85 -0.92
CA LEU A 167 22.32 51.39 -1.88
C LEU A 167 21.79 52.63 -2.59
N LEU A 168 20.51 52.64 -2.99
CA LEU A 168 19.87 53.79 -3.64
C LEU A 168 19.73 55.00 -2.70
N LEU A 169 19.60 54.80 -1.39
CA LEU A 169 19.56 55.89 -0.41
C LEU A 169 20.94 56.51 -0.13
N LEU A 170 22.02 55.81 -0.48
CA LEU A 170 23.40 56.25 -0.25
C LEU A 170 24.02 56.95 -1.46
N ILE A 171 23.33 56.98 -2.62
CA ILE A 171 23.73 57.67 -3.85
C ILE A 171 22.97 58.99 -3.94
#